data_AF-A0A4D7QK10-F1
#
_entry.id   AF-A0A4D7QK10-F1
#
_cell.length_a   1.000
_cell.length_b   1.000
_cell.length_c   1.000
_cell.angle_alpha   90.00
_cell.angle_beta   90.00
_cell.angle_gamma   90.00
#
_symmetry.space_group_name_H-M   'P 1'
#
loop_
_entity.id
_entity.type
_entity.pdbx_description
1 polymer ?
#
loop_
_entity_poly.entity_id
_entity_poly.type
_entity_poly.pdbx_seq_one_letter_code
_entity_poly.pdbx_strand_id
1 'polypeptide(L)'
;MTTDTRPIREALTCGVAAALACTRGMGRVMLSVSDKGTTHERIGVVDRVVADTTSVTLSGSAHDARIDLSIVTAVVVDRSGKMRDKAMPRLEFQDSAGTALFSVIGLEGIEPFDQALAGVEPGTTLPEKLKPVPSGGGQAADVDPEDVGARPLHAARENGDTVSIIYRGNGLEQRWSGTIAEIKPMMGFFNIIQTDFHLHLKAGAVSRWRQEPTDVGVELHAQDGEGRDIGLVLRGPANLS
;
A
#
# COMPACT_ATOMS: atom_id res chain seq x y z
N MET A 1 -32.88 -7.58 -19.41
CA MET A 1 -31.48 -7.19 -19.11
C MET A 1 -31.55 -5.97 -18.20
N THR A 2 -31.59 -6.20 -16.89
CA THR A 2 -31.47 -5.11 -15.92
C THR A 2 -30.04 -4.61 -15.98
N THR A 3 -29.85 -3.40 -16.50
CA THR A 3 -28.62 -2.63 -16.30
C THR A 3 -28.52 -2.35 -14.82
N ASP A 4 -27.89 -3.25 -14.08
CA ASP A 4 -27.59 -3.10 -12.67
C ASP A 4 -26.48 -2.04 -12.56
N THR A 5 -26.87 -0.77 -12.65
CA THR A 5 -25.94 0.35 -12.53
C THR A 5 -25.62 0.53 -11.06
N ARG A 6 -24.70 -0.29 -10.56
CA ARG A 6 -24.09 -0.10 -9.25
C ARG A 6 -23.53 1.33 -9.13
N PRO A 7 -23.62 1.96 -7.95
CA PRO A 7 -23.06 3.30 -7.76
C PRO A 7 -21.58 3.35 -8.12
N ILE A 8 -21.13 4.46 -8.72
CA ILE A 8 -19.69 4.68 -8.96
C ILE A 8 -18.91 4.69 -7.65
N ARG A 9 -19.51 5.27 -6.60
CA ARG A 9 -18.99 5.21 -5.23
C ARG A 9 -20.09 4.83 -4.25
N GLU A 10 -19.76 3.97 -3.30
CA GLU A 10 -20.65 3.58 -2.21
C GLU A 10 -19.85 3.30 -0.94
N ALA A 11 -20.36 3.73 0.22
CA ALA A 11 -19.87 3.32 1.53
C ALA A 11 -20.50 1.97 1.88
N LEU A 12 -19.68 0.93 2.04
CA LEU A 12 -20.17 -0.40 2.40
C LEU A 12 -20.72 -0.39 3.83
N THR A 13 -21.85 -1.07 4.02
CA THR A 13 -22.46 -1.27 5.35
C THR A 13 -21.90 -2.49 6.05
N CYS A 14 -21.19 -3.37 5.33
CA CYS A 14 -20.50 -4.50 5.95
C CYS A 14 -19.29 -4.02 6.75
N GLY A 15 -18.90 -4.82 7.75
CA GLY A 15 -17.69 -4.54 8.52
C GLY A 15 -16.43 -4.67 7.65
N VAL A 16 -15.37 -3.96 8.05
CA VAL A 16 -14.05 -3.96 7.37
C VAL A 16 -13.53 -5.37 7.11
N ALA A 17 -13.70 -6.29 8.06
CA ALA A 17 -13.30 -7.69 7.91
C ALA A 17 -14.04 -8.43 6.78
N ALA A 18 -15.34 -8.15 6.60
CA ALA A 18 -16.13 -8.75 5.54
C ALA A 18 -15.69 -8.22 4.16
N ALA A 19 -15.45 -6.91 4.05
CA ALA A 19 -14.93 -6.32 2.83
C ALA A 19 -13.52 -6.86 2.46
N LEU A 20 -12.64 -7.03 3.46
CA LEU A 20 -11.31 -7.63 3.26
C LEU A 20 -11.40 -9.10 2.83
N ALA A 21 -12.37 -9.86 3.34
CA ALA A 21 -12.59 -11.25 2.94
C ALA A 21 -12.95 -11.38 1.45
N CYS A 22 -13.67 -10.41 0.89
CA CYS A 22 -14.01 -10.38 -0.54
C CYS A 22 -12.78 -10.28 -1.46
N THR A 23 -11.64 -9.77 -0.97
CA THR A 23 -10.44 -9.59 -1.80
C THR A 23 -9.91 -10.90 -2.39
N ARG A 24 -10.21 -12.05 -1.75
CA ARG A 24 -9.88 -13.40 -2.27
C ARG A 24 -10.56 -13.72 -3.60
N GLY A 25 -11.71 -13.12 -3.87
CA GLY A 25 -12.50 -13.34 -5.09
C GLY A 25 -12.17 -12.38 -6.23
N MET A 26 -11.33 -11.36 -6.00
CA MET A 26 -11.08 -10.28 -6.96
C MET A 26 -9.99 -10.61 -8.01
N GLY A 27 -9.39 -11.80 -7.94
CA GLY A 27 -8.20 -12.14 -8.72
C GLY A 27 -6.94 -11.48 -8.15
N ARG A 28 -6.09 -10.90 -9.00
CA ARG A 28 -4.94 -10.12 -8.54
C ARG A 28 -5.42 -8.76 -8.03
N VAL A 29 -4.91 -8.38 -6.87
CA VAL A 29 -5.15 -7.07 -6.27
C VAL A 29 -3.83 -6.37 -5.97
N MET A 30 -3.89 -5.04 -5.84
CA MET A 30 -2.80 -4.22 -5.34
C MET A 30 -3.22 -3.58 -4.02
N LEU A 31 -2.60 -3.99 -2.91
CA LEU A 31 -2.73 -3.31 -1.62
C LEU A 31 -1.71 -2.18 -1.57
N SER A 32 -2.20 -0.94 -1.67
CA SER A 32 -1.39 0.27 -1.83
C SER A 32 -1.65 1.23 -0.68
N VAL A 33 -0.57 1.72 -0.09
CA VAL A 33 -0.56 2.80 0.89
C VAL A 33 0.44 3.86 0.42
N SER A 34 0.05 5.13 0.49
CA SER A 34 0.92 6.27 0.18
C SER A 34 0.82 7.28 1.31
N ASP A 35 1.91 7.42 2.07
CA ASP A 35 1.95 8.24 3.27
C ASP A 35 3.35 8.82 3.47
N LYS A 36 3.43 10.08 3.92
CA LYS A 36 4.68 10.79 4.28
C LYS A 36 5.85 10.60 3.29
N GLY A 37 5.55 10.58 1.99
CA GLY A 37 6.57 10.44 0.94
C GLY A 37 6.99 9.00 0.63
N THR A 38 6.32 8.00 1.18
CA THR A 38 6.50 6.59 0.85
C THR A 38 5.22 6.02 0.26
N THR A 39 5.31 5.38 -0.90
CA THR A 39 4.25 4.50 -1.42
C THR A 39 4.73 3.06 -1.38
N HIS A 40 3.97 2.18 -0.73
CA HIS A 40 4.28 0.76 -0.60
C HIS A 40 3.12 -0.06 -1.16
N GLU A 41 3.40 -0.89 -2.18
CA GLU A 41 2.39 -1.64 -2.90
C GLU A 41 2.73 -3.13 -2.94
N ARG A 42 1.80 -3.99 -2.49
CA ARG A 42 1.87 -5.45 -2.70
C ARG A 42 0.87 -5.89 -3.74
N ILE A 43 1.31 -6.70 -4.69
CA ILE A 43 0.59 -7.03 -5.91
C ILE A 43 0.50 -8.54 -6.09
N GLY A 44 -0.73 -9.07 -6.13
CA GLY A 44 -0.97 -10.48 -6.40
C GLY A 44 -2.29 -10.97 -5.81
N VAL A 45 -2.48 -12.28 -5.77
CA VAL A 45 -3.69 -12.90 -5.20
C VAL A 45 -3.58 -12.94 -3.68
N VAL A 46 -4.69 -12.62 -3.00
CA VAL A 46 -4.81 -12.82 -1.55
C VAL A 46 -5.23 -14.27 -1.29
N ASP A 47 -4.28 -15.10 -0.84
CA ASP A 47 -4.52 -16.53 -0.66
C ASP A 47 -5.47 -16.78 0.54
N ARG A 48 -5.22 -16.08 1.65
CA ARG A 48 -5.95 -16.25 2.90
C ARG A 48 -6.21 -14.91 3.59
N VAL A 49 -7.42 -14.80 4.15
CA VAL A 49 -7.85 -13.69 5.01
C VAL A 49 -8.27 -14.29 6.34
N VAL A 50 -7.72 -13.80 7.43
CA VAL A 50 -8.05 -14.23 8.79
C VAL A 50 -8.44 -13.00 9.60
N ALA A 51 -9.68 -12.98 10.09
CA ALA A 51 -10.12 -11.96 11.02
C ALA A 51 -9.98 -12.47 12.46
N ASP A 52 -9.44 -11.62 13.33
CA ASP A 52 -9.57 -11.73 14.78
C ASP A 52 -10.41 -10.56 15.32
N THR A 53 -10.52 -10.41 16.64
CA THR A 53 -11.33 -9.36 17.26
C THR A 53 -10.82 -7.95 17.00
N THR A 54 -9.52 -7.79 16.81
CA THR A 54 -8.82 -6.50 16.75
C THR A 54 -8.21 -6.21 15.39
N SER A 55 -8.12 -7.21 14.51
CA SER A 55 -7.36 -7.09 13.30
C SER A 55 -7.76 -8.10 12.22
N VAL A 56 -7.30 -7.84 11.01
CA VAL A 56 -7.40 -8.76 9.88
C VAL A 56 -6.01 -8.98 9.30
N THR A 57 -5.65 -10.24 9.09
CA THR A 57 -4.41 -10.63 8.41
C THR A 57 -4.72 -11.07 6.98
N LEU A 58 -4.02 -10.47 6.02
CA LEU A 58 -3.94 -10.96 4.64
C LEU A 58 -2.62 -11.69 4.47
N SER A 59 -2.67 -12.91 3.98
CA SER A 59 -1.49 -13.74 3.79
C SER A 59 -1.52 -14.47 2.46
N GLY A 60 -0.35 -14.71 1.90
CA GLY A 60 -0.14 -15.46 0.67
C GLY A 60 1.26 -15.24 0.12
N SER A 61 1.54 -15.81 -1.04
CA SER A 61 2.83 -15.59 -1.72
C SER A 61 3.12 -14.11 -1.99
N ALA A 62 2.09 -13.33 -2.31
CA ALA A 62 2.21 -11.91 -2.66
C ALA A 62 1.82 -10.94 -1.53
N HIS A 63 1.21 -11.42 -0.45
CA HIS A 63 0.68 -10.54 0.60
C HIS A 63 1.09 -11.03 1.98
N ASP A 64 1.60 -10.12 2.80
CA ASP A 64 1.85 -10.27 4.22
C ASP A 64 1.45 -8.94 4.86
N ALA A 65 0.22 -8.86 5.34
CA ALA A 65 -0.34 -7.63 5.89
C ALA A 65 -1.23 -7.89 7.11
N ARG A 66 -1.21 -6.95 8.05
CA ARG A 66 -2.09 -6.90 9.23
C ARG A 66 -2.76 -5.54 9.28
N ILE A 67 -4.09 -5.54 9.41
CA ILE A 67 -4.94 -4.36 9.45
C ILE A 67 -5.55 -4.24 10.85
N ASP A 68 -5.41 -3.10 11.51
CA ASP A 68 -5.98 -2.80 12.83
C ASP A 68 -7.42 -2.27 12.71
N LEU A 69 -8.38 -3.04 13.25
CA LEU A 69 -9.81 -2.72 13.20
C LEU A 69 -10.24 -1.63 14.19
N SER A 70 -9.36 -1.22 15.12
CA SER A 70 -9.61 -0.05 15.98
C SER A 70 -9.34 1.27 15.27
N ILE A 71 -8.52 1.24 14.20
CA ILE A 71 -8.15 2.41 13.39
C ILE A 71 -8.96 2.44 12.09
N VAL A 72 -9.06 1.30 11.40
CA VAL A 72 -9.77 1.19 10.13
C VAL A 72 -11.23 0.86 10.41
N THR A 73 -12.12 1.82 10.18
CA THR A 73 -13.52 1.72 10.60
C THR A 73 -14.52 1.72 9.46
N ALA A 74 -14.12 2.16 8.26
CA ALA A 74 -15.02 2.25 7.12
C ALA A 74 -14.37 1.78 5.81
N VAL A 75 -15.21 1.36 4.86
CA VAL A 75 -14.79 0.93 3.52
C VAL A 75 -15.66 1.60 2.47
N VAL A 76 -15.02 2.20 1.48
CA VAL A 76 -15.67 2.80 0.32
C VAL A 76 -15.27 2.04 -0.93
N VAL A 77 -16.26 1.60 -1.71
CA VAL A 77 -16.01 1.15 -3.07
C VAL A 77 -15.91 2.37 -3.98
N ASP A 78 -14.88 2.41 -4.82
CA ASP A 78 -14.74 3.40 -5.89
C ASP A 78 -14.43 2.69 -7.22
N ARG A 79 -15.39 2.78 -8.15
CA ARG A 79 -15.31 2.19 -9.50
C ARG A 79 -14.83 3.17 -10.57
N SER A 80 -14.52 4.42 -10.19
CA SER A 80 -14.10 5.46 -11.13
C SER A 80 -12.64 5.32 -11.58
N GLY A 81 -11.84 4.52 -10.86
CA GLY A 81 -10.42 4.31 -11.13
C GLY A 81 -10.18 3.75 -12.53
N LYS A 82 -9.21 4.33 -13.24
CA LYS A 82 -8.78 3.88 -14.56
C LYS A 82 -7.26 3.99 -14.68
N MET A 83 -6.64 2.99 -15.29
CA MET A 83 -5.24 3.02 -15.71
C MET A 83 -5.21 2.79 -17.21
N ARG A 84 -4.90 3.86 -17.97
CA ARG A 84 -5.13 3.91 -19.42
C ARG A 84 -6.60 3.53 -19.71
N ASP A 85 -6.84 2.50 -20.51
CA ASP A 85 -8.18 2.03 -20.87
C ASP A 85 -8.73 0.96 -19.92
N LYS A 86 -7.94 0.48 -18.95
CA LYS A 86 -8.36 -0.55 -18.00
C LYS A 86 -9.03 0.07 -16.77
N ALA A 87 -10.22 -0.43 -16.42
CA ALA A 87 -10.88 -0.07 -15.17
C ALA A 87 -10.11 -0.64 -13.97
N MET A 88 -9.94 0.18 -12.92
CA MET A 88 -9.19 -0.13 -11.72
C MET A 88 -10.08 0.19 -10.50
N PRO A 89 -11.14 -0.61 -10.27
CA PRO A 89 -12.00 -0.43 -9.10
C PRO A 89 -11.19 -0.68 -7.81
N ARG A 90 -11.58 -0.04 -6.71
CA ARG A 90 -10.89 -0.19 -5.43
C ARG A 90 -11.83 -0.20 -4.24
N LEU A 91 -11.36 -0.85 -3.18
CA LEU A 91 -11.78 -0.63 -1.81
C LEU A 91 -10.84 0.40 -1.19
N GLU A 92 -11.35 1.57 -0.83
CA GLU A 92 -10.67 2.59 -0.04
C GLU A 92 -11.03 2.37 1.44
N PHE A 93 -10.01 2.17 2.28
CA PHE A 93 -10.18 1.91 3.71
C PHE A 93 -9.94 3.20 4.49
N GLN A 94 -10.84 3.53 5.41
CA GLN A 94 -10.88 4.83 6.06
C GLN A 94 -10.91 4.73 7.59
N ASP A 95 -10.42 5.79 8.24
CA ASP A 95 -10.60 6.00 9.68
C ASP A 95 -12.02 6.50 10.02
N SER A 96 -12.26 6.74 11.31
CA SER A 96 -13.57 7.23 11.80
C SER A 96 -13.90 8.66 11.34
N ALA A 97 -12.92 9.42 10.86
CA ALA A 97 -13.11 10.74 10.30
C ALA A 97 -13.36 10.71 8.77
N GLY A 98 -13.32 9.53 8.15
CA GLY A 98 -13.46 9.36 6.70
C GLY A 98 -12.16 9.64 5.93
N THR A 99 -11.03 9.73 6.62
CA THR A 99 -9.71 9.88 5.98
C THR A 99 -9.30 8.56 5.35
N ALA A 100 -8.92 8.58 4.07
CA ALA A 100 -8.39 7.39 3.41
C ALA A 100 -7.00 7.02 3.97
N LEU A 101 -6.88 5.78 4.43
CA LEU A 101 -5.67 5.23 5.04
C LEU A 101 -4.85 4.41 4.04
N PHE A 102 -5.52 3.53 3.29
CA PHE A 102 -4.93 2.72 2.22
C PHE A 102 -6.02 2.21 1.27
N SER A 103 -5.65 1.49 0.22
CA SER A 103 -6.61 0.93 -0.74
C SER A 103 -6.23 -0.47 -1.21
N VAL A 104 -7.23 -1.29 -1.51
CA VAL A 104 -7.08 -2.53 -2.28
C VAL A 104 -7.69 -2.31 -3.66
N ILE A 105 -6.85 -2.35 -4.70
CA ILE A 105 -7.24 -2.09 -6.08
C ILE A 105 -7.37 -3.41 -6.84
N GLY A 106 -8.52 -3.66 -7.44
CA GLY A 106 -8.75 -4.82 -8.31
C GLY A 106 -8.04 -4.66 -9.64
N LEU A 107 -7.14 -5.59 -9.98
CA LEU A 107 -6.34 -5.51 -11.20
C LEU A 107 -7.00 -6.20 -12.39
N GLU A 108 -8.06 -6.97 -12.18
CA GLU A 108 -8.77 -7.71 -13.23
C GLU A 108 -10.00 -6.97 -13.79
N GLY A 109 -10.23 -5.73 -13.37
CA GLY A 109 -11.34 -4.89 -13.83
C GLY A 109 -12.60 -5.01 -12.98
N ILE A 110 -13.69 -4.39 -13.46
CA ILE A 110 -14.95 -4.22 -12.72
C ILE A 110 -15.66 -5.54 -12.47
N GLU A 111 -15.73 -6.43 -13.47
CA GLU A 111 -16.56 -7.63 -13.38
C GLU A 111 -16.10 -8.61 -12.28
N PRO A 112 -14.82 -9.05 -12.19
CA PRO A 112 -14.36 -9.88 -11.08
C PRO A 112 -14.48 -9.18 -9.72
N PHE A 113 -14.26 -7.86 -9.70
CA PHE A 113 -14.37 -7.06 -8.49
C PHE A 113 -15.80 -7.03 -7.94
N ASP A 114 -16.78 -6.76 -8.80
CA ASP A 114 -18.19 -6.71 -8.42
C ASP A 114 -18.77 -8.08 -8.10
N GLN A 115 -18.30 -9.14 -8.78
CA GLN A 115 -18.65 -10.52 -8.46
C GLN A 115 -18.18 -10.90 -7.06
N ALA A 116 -16.95 -10.52 -6.69
CA ALA A 116 -16.41 -10.79 -5.35
C ALA A 116 -17.20 -10.08 -4.23
N LEU A 117 -17.79 -8.92 -4.54
CA LEU A 117 -18.63 -8.15 -3.62
C LEU A 117 -20.11 -8.55 -3.66
N ALA A 118 -20.54 -9.48 -4.53
CA ALA A 118 -21.95 -9.80 -4.71
C ALA A 118 -22.64 -10.38 -3.45
N GLY A 119 -21.87 -10.93 -2.51
CA GLY A 119 -22.36 -11.43 -1.22
C GLY A 119 -22.42 -10.38 -0.11
N VAL A 120 -21.99 -9.15 -0.39
CA VAL A 120 -22.03 -8.01 0.54
C VAL A 120 -23.27 -7.18 0.23
N GLU A 121 -23.95 -6.70 1.28
CA GLU A 121 -25.09 -5.80 1.09
C GLU A 121 -24.67 -4.51 0.37
N PRO A 122 -25.51 -3.99 -0.54
CA PRO A 122 -25.25 -2.71 -1.20
C PRO A 122 -24.97 -1.60 -0.19
N GLY A 123 -24.01 -0.75 -0.52
CA GLY A 123 -23.62 0.37 0.33
C GLY A 123 -24.55 1.58 0.20
N THR A 124 -24.23 2.62 0.96
CA THR A 124 -24.84 3.95 0.77
C THR A 124 -24.12 4.66 -0.35
N THR A 125 -24.84 5.08 -1.40
CA THR A 125 -24.30 5.86 -2.51
C THR A 125 -23.59 7.12 -2.02
N LEU A 126 -22.38 7.35 -2.52
CA LEU A 126 -21.59 8.55 -2.24
C LEU A 126 -21.47 9.43 -3.50
N PRO A 127 -21.27 10.75 -3.34
CA PRO A 127 -20.94 11.61 -4.46
C PRO A 127 -19.61 11.20 -5.10
N GLU A 128 -19.47 11.44 -6.40
CA GLU A 128 -18.20 11.25 -7.09
C GLU A 128 -17.09 12.11 -6.46
N LYS A 129 -15.88 11.56 -6.39
CA LYS A 129 -14.73 12.30 -5.89
C LYS A 129 -14.33 13.29 -6.99
N LEU A 130 -14.30 14.58 -6.67
CA LEU A 130 -13.72 15.58 -7.57
C LEU A 130 -12.26 15.17 -7.82
N LYS A 131 -11.88 15.01 -9.08
CA LYS A 131 -10.47 14.82 -9.42
C LYS A 131 -9.73 16.08 -8.95
N PRO A 132 -8.66 15.96 -8.16
CA PRO A 132 -7.82 17.10 -7.86
C PRO A 132 -7.40 17.76 -9.18
N VAL A 133 -7.54 19.08 -9.26
CA VAL A 133 -6.88 19.84 -10.32
C VAL A 133 -5.39 19.58 -10.13
N PRO A 134 -4.65 19.10 -11.15
CA PRO A 134 -3.23 18.86 -11.00
C PRO A 134 -2.56 20.17 -10.56
N SER A 135 -2.03 20.16 -9.33
CA SER A 135 -1.19 21.23 -8.82
C SER A 135 -0.02 21.40 -9.78
N GLY A 136 0.19 22.62 -10.27
CA GLY A 136 1.13 22.94 -11.35
C GLY A 136 2.49 22.25 -11.21
N GLY A 137 2.99 21.77 -12.35
CA GLY A 137 4.22 20.99 -12.49
C GLY A 137 5.46 21.75 -12.04
N GLY A 138 5.79 21.61 -10.76
CA GLY A 138 7.18 21.67 -10.35
C GLY A 138 7.94 20.57 -11.08
N GLN A 139 9.02 20.94 -11.77
CA GLN A 139 9.92 19.97 -12.37
C GLN A 139 10.37 19.04 -11.23
N ALA A 140 10.16 17.74 -11.40
CA ALA A 140 10.65 16.78 -10.44
C ALA A 140 12.16 16.97 -10.35
N ALA A 141 12.66 17.36 -9.18
CA ALA A 141 14.08 17.57 -8.98
C ALA A 141 14.83 16.27 -9.26
N ASP A 142 16.03 16.40 -9.82
CA ASP A 142 16.95 15.27 -9.92
C ASP A 142 17.16 14.68 -8.52
N VAL A 143 17.20 13.36 -8.47
CA VAL A 143 17.41 12.63 -7.23
C VAL A 143 18.91 12.64 -6.94
N ASP A 144 19.31 13.11 -5.76
CA ASP A 144 20.68 13.00 -5.29
C ASP A 144 21.04 11.50 -5.13
N PRO A 145 22.03 10.96 -5.86
CA PRO A 145 22.43 9.57 -5.71
C PRO A 145 22.85 9.19 -4.29
N GLU A 146 23.26 10.18 -3.48
CA GLU A 146 23.73 10.00 -2.11
C GLU A 146 22.64 10.24 -1.04
N ASP A 147 21.37 10.38 -1.45
CA ASP A 147 20.23 10.60 -0.56
C ASP A 147 20.19 9.54 0.56
N VAL A 148 20.15 10.03 1.79
CA VAL A 148 20.20 9.19 3.00
C VAL A 148 19.06 8.18 3.08
N GLY A 149 17.91 8.48 2.47
CA GLY A 149 16.75 7.61 2.42
C GLY A 149 16.97 6.36 1.59
N ALA A 150 17.77 6.42 0.53
CA ALA A 150 18.00 5.27 -0.34
C ALA A 150 19.21 4.42 0.07
N ARG A 151 20.12 4.94 0.92
CA ARG A 151 21.37 4.24 1.27
C ARG A 151 21.19 2.79 1.73
N PRO A 152 20.27 2.47 2.68
CA PRO A 152 20.11 1.07 3.09
C PRO A 152 19.54 0.17 2.00
N LEU A 153 18.74 0.72 1.08
CA LEU A 153 18.22 -0.02 -0.07
C LEU A 153 19.36 -0.34 -1.06
N HIS A 154 20.24 0.63 -1.32
CA HIS A 154 21.43 0.44 -2.15
C HIS A 154 22.37 -0.59 -1.53
N ALA A 155 22.66 -0.49 -0.23
CA ALA A 155 23.48 -1.47 0.49
C ALA A 155 22.91 -2.89 0.40
N ALA A 156 21.61 -3.06 0.68
CA ALA A 156 20.93 -4.35 0.55
C ALA A 156 21.06 -4.94 -0.87
N ARG A 157 20.86 -4.10 -1.90
CA ARG A 157 20.98 -4.52 -3.30
C ARG A 157 22.41 -4.92 -3.66
N GLU A 158 23.39 -4.10 -3.31
CA GLU A 158 24.80 -4.32 -3.65
C GLU A 158 25.35 -5.59 -3.01
N ASN A 159 24.93 -5.89 -1.78
CA ASN A 159 25.32 -7.11 -1.08
C ASN A 159 24.52 -8.35 -1.53
N GLY A 160 23.41 -8.17 -2.25
CA GLY A 160 22.49 -9.26 -2.59
C GLY A 160 21.75 -9.80 -1.36
N ASP A 161 21.58 -8.98 -0.32
CA ASP A 161 20.94 -9.37 0.93
C ASP A 161 19.44 -9.62 0.73
N THR A 162 18.92 -10.64 1.41
CA THR A 162 17.47 -10.79 1.58
C THR A 162 17.02 -9.87 2.71
N VAL A 163 16.17 -8.90 2.38
CA VAL A 163 15.65 -7.91 3.31
C VAL A 163 14.13 -7.99 3.38
N SER A 164 13.55 -7.39 4.41
CA SER A 164 12.12 -7.08 4.47
C SER A 164 11.91 -5.57 4.42
N ILE A 165 11.14 -5.10 3.45
CA ILE A 165 10.66 -3.73 3.38
C ILE A 165 9.24 -3.72 3.94
N ILE A 166 9.02 -2.91 4.97
CA ILE A 166 7.80 -2.93 5.77
C ILE A 166 7.25 -1.51 5.83
N TYR A 167 5.95 -1.36 5.58
CA TYR A 167 5.21 -0.18 6.00
C TYR A 167 4.48 -0.47 7.31
N ARG A 168 4.56 0.44 8.29
CA ARG A 168 3.84 0.44 9.57
C ARG A 168 3.25 1.83 9.84
N GLY A 169 1.94 1.96 9.72
CA GLY A 169 1.24 3.22 9.94
C GLY A 169 -0.23 3.11 9.53
N ASN A 170 -1.05 4.09 9.90
CA ASN A 170 -2.43 4.20 9.40
C ASN A 170 -3.27 2.92 9.56
N GLY A 171 -3.06 2.18 10.66
CA GLY A 171 -3.74 0.91 10.92
C GLY A 171 -3.33 -0.24 9.99
N LEU A 172 -2.20 -0.12 9.29
CA LEU A 172 -1.65 -1.12 8.37
C LEU A 172 -0.19 -1.44 8.72
N GLU A 173 0.10 -2.72 8.92
CA GLU A 173 1.45 -3.26 8.70
C GLU A 173 1.41 -4.07 7.40
N GLN A 174 2.33 -3.79 6.47
CA GLN A 174 2.45 -4.52 5.21
C GLN A 174 3.93 -4.80 4.93
N ARG A 175 4.25 -6.04 4.54
CA ARG A 175 5.63 -6.49 4.31
C ARG A 175 5.82 -7.04 2.89
N TRP A 176 6.97 -6.71 2.33
CA TRP A 176 7.63 -7.49 1.27
C TRP A 176 8.95 -8.03 1.81
N SER A 177 9.33 -9.24 1.40
CA SER A 177 10.64 -9.82 1.70
C SER A 177 11.27 -10.42 0.45
N GLY A 178 12.54 -10.14 0.22
CA GLY A 178 13.27 -10.64 -0.95
C GLY A 178 14.57 -9.90 -1.19
N THR A 179 15.17 -10.17 -2.34
CA THR A 179 16.33 -9.42 -2.85
C THR A 179 15.88 -8.28 -3.75
N ILE A 180 16.49 -7.11 -3.58
CA ILE A 180 16.18 -5.93 -4.40
C ILE A 180 16.91 -6.08 -5.74
N ALA A 181 16.16 -6.18 -6.84
CA ALA A 181 16.75 -6.33 -8.17
C ALA A 181 17.37 -5.02 -8.68
N GLU A 182 16.60 -3.93 -8.63
CA GLU A 182 16.98 -2.65 -9.19
C GLU A 182 16.31 -1.50 -8.43
N ILE A 183 17.04 -0.39 -8.29
CA ILE A 183 16.54 0.86 -7.72
C ILE A 183 16.66 1.92 -8.81
N LYS A 184 15.53 2.51 -9.24
CA LYS A 184 15.46 3.50 -10.31
C LYS A 184 15.14 4.88 -9.75
N PRO A 185 16.09 5.83 -9.77
CA PRO A 185 15.78 7.23 -9.55
C PRO A 185 14.94 7.76 -10.72
N MET A 186 13.72 8.21 -10.45
CA MET A 186 12.83 8.75 -11.47
C MET A 186 11.81 9.70 -10.86
N MET A 187 11.64 10.88 -11.46
CA MET A 187 10.63 11.88 -11.08
C MET A 187 10.69 12.28 -9.59
N GLY A 188 11.88 12.37 -9.00
CA GLY A 188 12.08 12.75 -7.59
C GLY A 188 11.85 11.61 -6.60
N PHE A 189 11.78 10.35 -7.07
CA PHE A 189 11.63 9.15 -6.24
C PHE A 189 12.72 8.12 -6.53
N PHE A 190 13.06 7.34 -5.50
CA PHE A 190 13.68 6.04 -5.65
C PHE A 190 12.59 4.99 -5.82
N ASN A 191 12.66 4.25 -6.93
CA ASN A 191 11.62 3.29 -7.29
C ASN A 191 12.20 1.87 -7.27
N ILE A 192 11.56 0.97 -6.55
CA ILE A 192 11.77 -0.49 -6.67
C ILE A 192 10.51 -1.03 -7.35
N ILE A 193 10.65 -1.65 -8.51
CA ILE A 193 9.53 -2.16 -9.30
C ILE A 193 9.79 -3.64 -9.58
N GLN A 194 9.09 -4.49 -8.82
CA GLN A 194 9.15 -5.94 -8.93
C GLN A 194 7.74 -6.50 -9.20
N THR A 195 7.66 -7.76 -9.64
CA THR A 195 6.40 -8.38 -10.10
C THR A 195 5.27 -8.32 -9.08
N ASP A 196 5.60 -8.44 -7.80
CA ASP A 196 4.67 -8.47 -6.68
C ASP A 196 4.83 -7.27 -5.72
N PHE A 197 5.80 -6.38 -5.95
CA PHE A 197 6.14 -5.31 -5.01
C PHE A 197 6.58 -4.04 -5.71
N HIS A 198 5.98 -2.92 -5.33
CA HIS A 198 6.49 -1.60 -5.67
C HIS A 198 6.79 -0.78 -4.41
N LEU A 199 7.92 -0.07 -4.44
CA LEU A 199 8.24 1.01 -3.52
C LEU A 199 8.45 2.29 -4.33
N HIS A 200 7.84 3.37 -3.89
CA HIS A 200 8.19 4.73 -4.31
C HIS A 200 8.61 5.52 -3.08
N LEU A 201 9.90 5.81 -2.93
CA LEU A 201 10.42 6.62 -1.84
C LEU A 201 10.81 8.00 -2.37
N LYS A 202 10.11 9.03 -1.92
CA LYS A 202 10.39 10.42 -2.32
C LYS A 202 11.77 10.83 -1.79
N ALA A 203 12.61 11.37 -2.66
CA ALA A 203 13.90 11.92 -2.27
C ALA A 203 13.72 13.02 -1.21
N GLY A 204 14.58 13.02 -0.19
CA GLY A 204 14.51 13.92 0.96
C GLY A 204 13.39 13.64 1.97
N ALA A 205 12.53 12.63 1.76
CA ALA A 205 11.51 12.28 2.76
C ALA A 205 12.12 11.67 4.03
N VAL A 206 13.25 10.98 3.90
CA VAL A 206 14.01 10.43 5.01
C VAL A 206 15.20 11.33 5.26
N SER A 207 15.37 11.76 6.51
CA SER A 207 16.54 12.52 6.95
C SER A 207 17.50 11.68 7.77
N ARG A 208 17.02 10.58 8.38
CA ARG A 208 17.84 9.61 9.10
C ARG A 208 17.15 8.26 9.23
N TRP A 209 17.94 7.23 9.49
CA TRP A 209 17.48 5.91 9.89
C TRP A 209 17.79 5.67 11.37
N ARG A 210 16.76 5.40 12.18
CA ARG A 210 16.94 4.94 13.55
C ARG A 210 17.16 3.43 13.51
N GLN A 211 18.33 2.99 13.94
CA GLN A 211 18.71 1.58 13.95
C GLN A 211 18.36 0.94 15.30
N GLU A 212 17.70 -0.21 15.22
CA GLU A 212 17.34 -1.04 16.37
C GLU A 212 17.84 -2.47 16.13
N PRO A 213 18.59 -3.08 17.07
CA PRO A 213 19.04 -4.45 16.93
C PRO A 213 17.87 -5.43 17.03
N THR A 214 17.97 -6.53 16.30
CA THR A 214 17.07 -7.69 16.40
C THR A 214 17.91 -8.96 16.62
N ASP A 215 17.25 -10.07 16.96
CA ASP A 215 17.93 -11.36 17.17
C ASP A 215 18.75 -11.85 15.96
N VAL A 216 18.42 -11.38 14.75
CA VAL A 216 18.99 -11.87 13.48
C VAL A 216 19.61 -10.77 12.62
N GLY A 217 19.72 -9.53 13.14
CA GLY A 217 20.19 -8.39 12.36
C GLY A 217 19.68 -7.07 12.92
N VAL A 218 19.16 -6.18 12.07
CA VAL A 218 18.70 -4.84 12.45
C VAL A 218 17.35 -4.50 11.82
N GLU A 219 16.57 -3.66 12.50
CA GLU A 219 15.53 -2.84 11.90
C GLU A 219 16.02 -1.39 11.79
N LEU A 220 15.87 -0.82 10.60
CA LEU A 220 16.11 0.58 10.33
C LEU A 220 14.74 1.24 10.16
N HIS A 221 14.41 2.18 11.03
CA HIS A 221 13.17 2.96 10.98
C HIS A 221 13.43 4.31 10.31
N ALA A 222 12.75 4.60 9.21
CA ALA A 222 12.93 5.86 8.48
C ALA A 222 12.29 7.02 9.24
N GLN A 223 13.05 8.09 9.42
CA GLN A 223 12.60 9.29 10.12
C GLN A 223 12.78 10.55 9.28
N ASP A 224 11.83 11.47 9.40
CA ASP A 224 11.85 12.78 8.75
C ASP A 224 12.85 13.76 9.43
N GLY A 225 12.93 14.99 8.91
CA GLY A 225 13.81 16.03 9.43
C GLY A 225 13.50 16.49 10.86
N GLU A 226 12.31 16.18 11.37
CA GLU A 226 11.92 16.42 12.76
C GLU A 226 12.15 15.19 13.65
N GLY A 227 12.66 14.09 13.07
CA GLY A 227 12.93 12.84 13.77
C GLY A 227 11.69 11.97 14.01
N ARG A 228 10.58 12.23 13.32
CA ARG A 228 9.34 11.45 13.41
C ARG A 228 9.38 10.28 12.43
N ASP A 229 8.81 9.15 12.84
CA ASP A 229 8.73 7.96 11.98
C ASP A 229 7.77 8.21 10.81
N ILE A 230 8.23 7.91 9.59
CA ILE A 230 7.41 8.01 8.37
C ILE A 230 6.67 6.70 8.05
N GLY A 231 6.86 5.67 8.87
CA GLY A 231 6.24 4.36 8.74
C GLY A 231 7.00 3.36 7.86
N LEU A 232 8.03 3.79 7.12
CA LEU A 232 8.90 2.87 6.38
C LEU A 232 9.95 2.25 7.31
N VAL A 233 10.05 0.93 7.28
CA VAL A 233 11.04 0.14 8.04
C VAL A 233 11.73 -0.83 7.09
N LEU A 234 13.07 -0.90 7.19
CA LEU A 234 13.86 -1.93 6.53
C LEU A 234 14.41 -2.89 7.58
N ARG A 235 14.20 -4.20 7.39
CA ARG A 235 14.77 -5.24 8.25
C ARG A 235 15.71 -6.13 7.45
N GLY A 236 16.87 -6.42 7.99
CA GLY A 236 17.82 -7.34 7.37
C GLY A 236 19.11 -7.48 8.18
N PRO A 237 20.22 -7.91 7.56
CA PRO A 237 21.47 -8.13 8.27
C PRO A 237 22.09 -6.82 8.79
N ALA A 238 23.05 -6.90 9.72
CA ALA A 238 23.57 -5.73 10.42
C ALA A 238 24.43 -4.78 9.56
N ASN A 239 24.79 -5.18 8.34
CA ASN A 239 25.56 -4.41 7.36
C ASN A 239 24.71 -3.47 6.47
N LEU A 240 23.42 -3.28 6.79
CA LEU A 240 22.52 -2.38 6.05
C LEU A 240 22.76 -0.88 6.30
N SER A 241 23.59 -0.53 7.30
CA SER A 241 23.87 0.84 7.74
C SER A 241 25.15 1.42 7.13
#